data_AF-A0A538A370-F1
#
_entry.id   AF-A0A538A370-F1
#
_cell.length_a   1.000
_cell.length_b   1.000
_cell.length_c   1.000
_cell.angle_alpha   90.00
_cell.angle_beta   90.00
_cell.angle_gamma   90.00
#
_symmetry.space_group_name_H-M   'P 1'
#
loop_
_entity.id
_entity.type
_entity.pdbx_description
1 polymer ?
#
loop_
_entity_poly.entity_id
_entity_poly.type
_entity_poly.pdbx_seq_one_letter_code
_entity_poly.pdbx_strand_id
1 'polypeptide(L)'
;FNSSLDPWAAKLVVLIATVGQFFCGAAGLTSASRTWYAFSRDRAMPGWFIFRRVNRARVPFNAVIAVSIAALAISWPALFGKNDYPYAFFALTGICTVGLYLAYILPVILRLRAGDRFEPGPWNLGRRYKLVNGLAIFFVVLVVYALDLPYSPLGLPWNNGFDASLVNYTPLAILLPLIFGVWYLVSAKNKYQGPVRTLEEDEVTADV
;
A
#
# COMPACT_ATOMS: atom_id res chain seq x y z
N PHE A 1 9.24 -31.10 3.91
CA PHE A 1 8.43 -31.11 2.68
C PHE A 1 8.97 -32.17 1.74
N ASN A 2 8.27 -33.31 1.61
CA ASN A 2 8.56 -34.25 0.52
C ASN A 2 7.81 -33.72 -0.71
N SER A 3 8.55 -33.13 -1.65
CA SER A 3 7.98 -32.57 -2.88
C SER A 3 7.38 -33.70 -3.71
N SER A 4 6.11 -33.57 -4.10
CA SER A 4 5.45 -34.48 -5.06
C SER A 4 6.01 -34.32 -6.48
N LEU A 5 6.77 -33.24 -6.74
CA LEU A 5 7.53 -33.05 -7.97
C LEU A 5 8.94 -33.60 -7.84
N ASP A 6 9.39 -34.17 -8.95
CA ASP A 6 10.77 -34.54 -9.20
C ASP A 6 11.72 -33.38 -8.84
N PRO A 7 12.88 -33.62 -8.20
CA PRO A 7 13.72 -32.55 -7.63
C PRO A 7 14.16 -31.48 -8.64
N TRP A 8 14.32 -31.86 -9.91
CA TRP A 8 14.67 -30.92 -10.99
C TRP A 8 13.49 -29.98 -11.32
N ALA A 9 12.27 -30.52 -11.36
CA ALA A 9 11.06 -29.75 -11.65
C ALA A 9 10.75 -28.79 -10.50
N ALA A 10 10.93 -29.23 -9.25
CA ALA A 10 10.79 -28.36 -8.08
C ALA A 10 11.78 -27.17 -8.13
N LYS A 11 13.05 -27.42 -8.45
CA LYS A 11 14.06 -26.35 -8.61
C LYS A 11 13.70 -25.38 -9.72
N LEU A 12 13.20 -25.88 -10.85
CA LEU A 12 12.80 -25.05 -11.99
C LEU A 12 11.60 -24.13 -11.65
N VAL A 13 10.61 -24.65 -10.93
CA VAL A 13 9.45 -23.85 -10.49
C VAL A 13 9.90 -22.73 -9.53
N VAL A 14 10.76 -23.03 -8.57
CA VAL A 14 11.31 -22.02 -7.64
C VAL A 14 12.13 -20.97 -8.38
N LEU A 15 12.91 -21.37 -9.40
CA LEU A 15 13.67 -20.44 -10.24
C LEU A 15 12.74 -19.46 -10.97
N ILE A 16 11.70 -19.97 -11.64
CA ILE A 16 10.71 -19.15 -12.35
C ILE A 16 10.01 -18.19 -11.37
N ALA A 17 9.58 -18.69 -10.21
CA ALA A 17 8.94 -17.86 -9.19
C ALA A 17 9.88 -16.74 -8.69
N THR A 18 11.16 -17.04 -8.49
CA THR A 18 12.16 -16.06 -8.05
C THR A 18 12.38 -14.96 -9.09
N VAL A 19 12.49 -15.34 -10.37
CA VAL A 19 12.59 -14.38 -11.49
C VAL A 19 11.32 -13.52 -11.56
N GLY A 20 10.14 -14.12 -11.42
CA GLY A 20 8.87 -13.40 -11.38
C GLY A 20 8.78 -12.39 -10.24
N GLN A 21 9.25 -12.74 -9.04
CA GLN A 21 9.30 -11.83 -7.90
C GLN A 21 10.23 -10.63 -8.15
N PHE A 22 11.35 -10.83 -8.85
CA PHE A 22 12.25 -9.73 -9.22
C PHE A 22 11.54 -8.71 -10.14
N PHE A 23 10.82 -9.20 -11.16
CA PHE A 23 10.03 -8.33 -12.03
C PHE A 23 8.89 -7.63 -11.29
N CYS A 24 8.19 -8.34 -10.41
CA CYS A 24 7.13 -7.77 -9.58
C CYS A 24 7.67 -6.64 -8.68
N GLY A 25 8.80 -6.86 -8.01
CA GLY A 25 9.46 -5.86 -7.17
C GLY A 25 9.89 -4.64 -7.97
N ALA A 26 10.49 -4.82 -9.16
CA ALA A 26 10.90 -3.72 -10.03
C ALA A 26 9.70 -2.89 -10.51
N ALA A 27 8.60 -3.55 -10.91
CA ALA A 27 7.37 -2.89 -11.33
C ALA A 27 6.73 -2.14 -10.15
N GLY A 28 6.68 -2.76 -8.96
CA GLY A 28 6.16 -2.16 -7.73
C GLY A 28 6.93 -0.91 -7.32
N LEU A 29 8.27 -0.97 -7.33
CA LEU A 29 9.13 0.17 -7.01
C LEU A 29 8.95 1.32 -8.01
N THR A 30 8.80 1.01 -9.30
CA THR A 30 8.55 1.99 -10.35
C THR A 30 7.18 2.67 -10.18
N SER A 31 6.14 1.89 -9.90
CA SER A 31 4.79 2.43 -9.67
C SER A 31 4.74 3.31 -8.42
N ALA A 32 5.23 2.80 -7.28
CA ALA A 32 5.21 3.51 -6.01
C ALA A 32 6.00 4.83 -6.05
N SER A 33 7.18 4.84 -6.67
CA SER A 33 8.00 6.05 -6.79
C SER A 33 7.36 7.12 -7.69
N ARG A 34 6.63 6.72 -8.75
CA ARG A 34 5.86 7.65 -9.60
C ARG A 34 4.69 8.27 -8.84
N THR A 35 3.95 7.47 -8.07
CA THR A 35 2.87 7.98 -7.21
C THR A 35 3.40 8.91 -6.13
N TRP A 36 4.51 8.54 -5.47
CA TRP A 36 5.17 9.39 -4.47
C TRP A 36 5.64 10.71 -5.08
N TYR A 37 6.22 10.68 -6.27
CA TYR A 37 6.60 11.88 -7.02
C TYR A 37 5.38 12.76 -7.36
N ALA A 38 4.26 12.17 -7.81
CA ALA A 38 3.04 12.92 -8.12
C ALA A 38 2.49 13.65 -6.88
N PHE A 39 2.41 12.96 -5.74
CA PHE A 39 2.03 13.60 -4.47
C PHE A 39 3.03 14.69 -4.02
N SER A 40 4.32 14.50 -4.30
CA SER A 40 5.35 15.52 -4.04
C SER A 40 5.15 16.76 -4.91
N ARG A 41 4.85 16.57 -6.21
CA ARG A 41 4.60 17.66 -7.15
C ARG A 41 3.39 18.49 -6.72
N ASP A 42 2.35 17.81 -6.24
CA ASP A 42 1.09 18.44 -5.83
C ASP A 42 1.18 19.03 -4.40
N ARG A 43 2.38 19.03 -3.78
CA ARG A 43 2.63 19.53 -2.41
C ARG A 43 1.76 18.82 -1.36
N ALA A 44 1.35 17.58 -1.64
CA ALA A 44 0.43 16.78 -0.84
C ALA A 44 1.09 16.08 0.36
N MET A 45 2.40 16.27 0.59
CA MET A 45 3.18 15.51 1.57
C MET A 45 4.30 16.34 2.21
N PRO A 46 4.71 16.03 3.45
CA PRO A 46 5.85 16.68 4.10
C PRO A 46 7.14 16.41 3.32
N GLY A 47 8.04 17.39 3.26
CA GLY A 47 9.31 17.24 2.52
C GLY A 47 9.17 17.21 1.00
N TRP A 48 8.01 17.61 0.45
CA TRP A 48 7.70 17.58 -0.98
C TRP A 48 8.78 18.16 -1.91
N PHE A 49 9.53 19.18 -1.45
CA PHE A 49 10.60 19.83 -2.21
C PHE A 49 11.79 18.92 -2.53
N ILE A 50 12.04 17.88 -1.73
CA ILE A 50 13.13 16.92 -1.95
C ILE A 50 12.71 15.90 -3.01
N PHE A 51 11.49 15.38 -2.85
CA PHE A 51 10.98 14.27 -3.64
C PHE A 51 10.40 14.67 -5.00
N ARG A 52 10.07 15.96 -5.18
CA ARG A 52 9.70 16.52 -6.50
C ARG A 52 10.88 16.67 -7.47
N ARG A 53 12.12 16.43 -7.05
CA ARG A 53 13.30 16.59 -7.92
C ARG A 53 13.44 15.38 -8.83
N VAL A 54 13.70 15.66 -10.10
CA VAL A 54 13.90 14.66 -11.14
C VAL A 54 15.31 14.78 -11.69
N ASN A 55 15.96 13.65 -11.98
CA ASN A 55 17.30 13.66 -12.58
C ASN A 55 17.25 13.92 -14.11
N ARG A 56 18.43 13.99 -14.74
CA ARG A 56 18.58 14.21 -16.21
C ARG A 56 17.85 13.16 -17.06
N ALA A 57 17.67 11.94 -16.54
CA ALA A 57 16.97 10.85 -17.21
C ALA A 57 15.45 10.84 -16.97
N ARG A 58 14.88 11.94 -16.43
CA ARG A 58 13.47 12.06 -16.05
C ARG A 58 13.00 11.05 -14.99
N VAL A 59 13.92 10.54 -14.16
CA VAL A 59 13.62 9.61 -13.06
C VAL A 59 13.59 10.36 -11.72
N PRO A 60 12.53 10.20 -10.90
CA PRO A 60 12.45 10.79 -9.57
C PRO A 60 13.32 10.02 -8.56
N PHE A 61 14.64 10.15 -8.69
CA PHE A 61 15.62 9.34 -7.93
C PHE A 61 15.43 9.41 -6.41
N ASN A 62 15.14 10.60 -5.88
CA ASN A 62 14.90 10.78 -4.44
C ASN A 62 13.66 10.02 -3.96
N ALA A 63 12.61 9.95 -4.78
CA ALA A 63 11.41 9.17 -4.47
C ALA A 63 11.68 7.66 -4.54
N VAL A 64 12.49 7.21 -5.51
CA VAL A 64 12.91 5.80 -5.60
C VAL A 64 13.67 5.38 -4.34
N ILE A 65 14.67 6.17 -3.91
CA ILE A 65 15.42 5.88 -2.67
C ILE A 65 14.48 5.86 -1.46
N ALA A 66 13.57 6.83 -1.34
CA ALA A 66 12.65 6.90 -0.21
C ALA A 66 11.77 5.65 -0.11
N VAL A 67 11.20 5.21 -1.23
CA VAL A 67 10.38 3.99 -1.29
C VAL A 67 11.21 2.75 -0.97
N SER A 68 12.43 2.64 -1.50
CA SER A 68 13.34 1.53 -1.19
C SER A 68 13.70 1.47 0.29
N ILE A 69 14.05 2.60 0.91
CA ILE A 69 14.35 2.67 2.34
C ILE A 69 13.11 2.32 3.18
N ALA A 70 11.93 2.81 2.80
CA ALA A 70 10.69 2.49 3.50
C ALA A 70 10.37 0.99 3.42
N ALA A 71 10.53 0.36 2.24
CA ALA A 71 10.35 -1.07 2.06
C ALA A 71 11.34 -1.89 2.90
N LEU A 72 12.61 -1.47 2.97
CA LEU A 72 13.62 -2.10 3.82
C LEU A 72 13.32 -1.93 5.31
N ALA A 73 12.84 -0.75 5.73
CA ALA A 73 12.48 -0.47 7.12
C ALA A 73 11.29 -1.33 7.58
N ILE A 74 10.27 -1.49 6.73
CA ILE A 74 9.12 -2.38 7.00
C ILE A 74 9.56 -3.85 7.04
N SER A 75 10.52 -4.23 6.19
CA SER A 75 11.07 -5.59 6.13
C SER A 75 12.12 -5.88 7.20
N TRP A 76 12.58 -4.88 7.95
CA TRP A 76 13.64 -5.05 8.94
C TRP A 76 13.28 -6.04 10.06
N PRO A 77 12.10 -5.97 10.71
CA PRO A 77 11.72 -6.92 11.74
C PRO A 77 11.63 -8.36 11.23
N ALA A 78 11.37 -8.54 9.93
CA ALA A 78 11.26 -9.84 9.29
C ALA A 78 12.59 -10.63 9.29
N LEU A 79 13.74 -9.94 9.44
CA LEU A 79 15.07 -10.56 9.44
C LEU A 79 15.45 -11.21 10.78
N PHE A 80 14.75 -10.89 11.87
CA PHE A 80 15.09 -11.35 13.23
C PHE A 80 14.18 -12.47 13.75
N GLY A 81 13.36 -13.07 12.88
CA GLY A 81 12.48 -14.18 13.25
C GLY A 81 13.27 -15.35 13.83
N LYS A 82 12.95 -15.72 15.07
CA LYS A 82 13.44 -16.95 15.72
C LYS A 82 12.32 -18.00 15.69
N ASN A 83 12.69 -19.28 15.70
CA ASN A 83 11.80 -20.46 15.90
C ASN A 83 11.16 -21.14 14.67
N ASP A 84 11.83 -21.18 13.51
CA ASP A 84 11.39 -21.95 12.30
C ASP A 84 9.97 -21.65 11.76
N TYR A 85 9.27 -20.68 12.34
CA TYR A 85 7.97 -20.22 11.89
C TYR A 85 8.14 -19.00 10.98
N PRO A 86 7.46 -18.96 9.82
CA PRO A 86 7.55 -17.85 8.89
C PRO A 86 6.66 -16.66 9.33
N TYR A 87 6.68 -16.28 10.61
CA TYR A 87 5.92 -15.13 11.15
C TYR A 87 6.25 -13.84 10.40
N ALA A 88 7.52 -13.65 10.09
CA ALA A 88 8.05 -12.57 9.27
C ALA A 88 7.34 -12.46 7.90
N PHE A 89 7.12 -13.59 7.23
CA PHE A 89 6.45 -13.62 5.92
C PHE A 89 4.95 -13.31 6.04
N PHE A 90 4.28 -13.89 7.03
CA PHE A 90 2.85 -13.65 7.27
C PHE A 90 2.57 -12.20 7.65
N ALA A 91 3.37 -11.62 8.53
CA ALA A 91 3.23 -10.22 8.93
C ALA A 91 3.47 -9.27 7.74
N LEU A 92 4.50 -9.51 6.91
CA LEU A 92 4.75 -8.72 5.71
C LEU A 92 3.61 -8.81 4.69
N THR A 93 3.11 -10.02 4.45
CA THR A 93 1.97 -10.23 3.56
C THR A 93 0.74 -9.51 4.10
N GLY A 94 0.49 -9.60 5.42
CA GLY A 94 -0.56 -8.86 6.11
C GLY A 94 -0.45 -7.36 5.90
N ILE A 95 0.74 -6.76 6.08
CA ILE A 95 0.96 -5.31 5.89
C ILE A 95 0.64 -4.88 4.47
N CYS A 96 1.13 -5.63 3.48
CA CYS A 96 0.87 -5.35 2.07
C CYS A 96 -0.63 -5.44 1.74
N THR A 97 -1.31 -6.47 2.24
CA THR A 97 -2.73 -6.68 2.02
C THR A 97 -3.58 -5.61 2.69
N VAL A 98 -3.34 -5.31 3.96
CA VAL A 98 -4.05 -4.26 4.72
C VAL A 98 -3.82 -2.90 4.06
N GLY A 99 -2.56 -2.55 3.74
CA GLY A 99 -2.23 -1.29 3.07
C GLY A 99 -2.94 -1.12 1.72
N LEU A 100 -2.99 -2.18 0.90
CA LEU A 100 -3.67 -2.15 -0.39
C LEU A 100 -5.20 -1.99 -0.23
N TYR A 101 -5.81 -2.74 0.69
CA TYR A 101 -7.24 -2.64 0.94
C TYR A 101 -7.66 -1.28 1.47
N LEU A 102 -6.85 -0.68 2.37
CA LEU A 102 -7.09 0.69 2.83
C LEU A 102 -7.00 1.71 1.69
N ALA A 103 -6.04 1.55 0.77
CA ALA A 103 -5.92 2.42 -0.40
C ALA A 103 -7.13 2.28 -1.34
N TYR A 104 -7.63 1.06 -1.55
CA TYR A 104 -8.76 0.79 -2.44
C TYR A 104 -10.12 1.14 -1.84
N ILE A 105 -10.26 1.07 -0.51
CA ILE A 105 -11.53 1.42 0.13
C ILE A 105 -11.74 2.93 0.23
N LEU A 106 -10.68 3.74 0.21
CA LEU A 106 -10.77 5.19 0.27
C LEU A 106 -11.66 5.79 -0.85
N PRO A 107 -11.45 5.51 -2.15
CA PRO A 107 -12.33 6.01 -3.21
C PRO A 107 -13.76 5.44 -3.10
N VAL A 108 -13.94 4.22 -2.57
CA VAL A 108 -15.27 3.64 -2.33
C VAL A 108 -16.04 4.45 -1.28
N ILE A 109 -15.38 4.83 -0.19
CA ILE A 109 -15.95 5.68 0.86
C ILE A 109 -16.23 7.09 0.31
N LEU A 110 -15.30 7.67 -0.45
CA LEU A 110 -15.49 8.97 -1.08
C LEU A 110 -16.66 8.96 -2.07
N ARG A 111 -16.83 7.88 -2.85
CA ARG A 111 -17.97 7.71 -3.76
C ARG A 111 -19.31 7.66 -3.02
N LEU A 112 -19.36 6.99 -1.86
CA LEU A 112 -20.55 6.98 -1.00
C LEU A 112 -20.83 8.36 -0.40
N ARG A 113 -19.80 9.08 0.04
CA ARG A 113 -19.92 10.45 0.59
C ARG A 113 -20.31 11.50 -0.45
N ALA A 114 -19.88 11.32 -1.69
CA ALA A 114 -20.27 12.20 -2.79
C ALA A 114 -21.77 12.08 -3.09
N GLY A 115 -22.34 10.88 -2.91
CA GLY A 115 -23.77 10.63 -3.09
C GLY A 115 -24.23 10.96 -4.51
N ASP A 116 -25.20 11.87 -4.60
CA ASP A 116 -25.82 12.31 -5.86
C ASP A 116 -25.04 13.44 -6.55
N ARG A 117 -24.01 14.02 -5.89
CA ARG A 117 -23.09 14.98 -6.51
C ARG A 117 -22.06 14.32 -7.44
N PHE A 118 -22.00 13.00 -7.43
CA PHE A 118 -21.07 12.26 -8.27
C PHE A 118 -21.64 12.14 -9.68
N GLU A 119 -20.95 12.71 -10.66
CA GLU A 119 -21.28 12.56 -12.07
C GLU A 119 -20.82 11.18 -12.57
N PRO A 120 -21.73 10.28 -12.94
CA PRO A 120 -21.37 8.95 -13.41
C PRO A 120 -20.75 9.01 -14.82
N GLY A 121 -19.72 8.20 -15.05
CA GLY A 121 -19.15 8.00 -16.38
C GLY A 121 -20.07 7.18 -17.32
N PRO A 122 -19.63 6.90 -18.55
CA PRO A 122 -20.40 6.18 -19.57
C PRO A 122 -20.97 4.83 -19.09
N TRP A 123 -20.28 4.20 -18.12
CA TRP A 123 -20.75 3.00 -17.45
C TRP A 123 -20.96 3.24 -15.96
N ASN A 124 -22.12 2.83 -15.44
CA ASN A 124 -22.45 2.93 -14.02
C ASN A 124 -23.35 1.78 -13.56
N LEU A 125 -23.28 1.46 -12.26
CA LEU A 125 -24.12 0.43 -11.60
C LEU A 125 -25.54 0.92 -11.28
N GLY A 126 -25.91 2.13 -11.71
CA GLY A 126 -27.13 2.80 -11.30
C GLY A 126 -27.25 2.87 -9.78
N ARG A 127 -28.44 2.53 -9.26
CA ARG A 127 -28.74 2.57 -7.80
C ARG A 127 -28.04 1.50 -6.97
N ARG A 128 -27.46 0.46 -7.60
CA ARG A 128 -26.85 -0.69 -6.89
C ARG A 128 -25.50 -0.36 -6.25
N TYR A 129 -24.90 0.79 -6.57
CA TYR A 129 -23.60 1.20 -6.03
C TYR A 129 -23.58 1.22 -4.50
N LYS A 130 -24.68 1.62 -3.83
CA LYS A 130 -24.74 1.68 -2.35
C LYS A 130 -24.56 0.31 -1.72
N LEU A 131 -25.21 -0.72 -2.29
CA LEU A 131 -25.12 -2.09 -1.79
C LEU A 131 -23.73 -2.67 -2.05
N VAL A 132 -23.23 -2.54 -3.28
CA VAL A 132 -21.90 -3.08 -3.65
C VAL A 132 -20.79 -2.41 -2.83
N ASN A 133 -20.82 -1.08 -2.70
CA ASN A 133 -19.84 -0.35 -1.91
C ASN A 133 -19.97 -0.69 -0.41
N GLY A 134 -21.19 -0.86 0.10
CA GLY A 134 -21.42 -1.29 1.48
C GLY A 134 -20.84 -2.67 1.78
N LEU A 135 -21.09 -3.64 0.90
CA LEU A 135 -20.51 -4.99 1.00
C LEU A 135 -18.98 -4.97 0.89
N ALA A 136 -18.43 -4.14 0.00
CA ALA A 136 -16.98 -3.97 -0.15
C ALA A 136 -16.35 -3.42 1.14
N ILE A 137 -16.96 -2.39 1.76
CA ILE A 137 -16.48 -1.85 3.04
C ILE A 137 -16.53 -2.91 4.13
N PHE A 138 -17.65 -3.63 4.25
CA PHE A 138 -17.80 -4.68 5.25
C PHE A 138 -16.74 -5.78 5.09
N PHE A 139 -16.52 -6.24 3.85
CA PHE A 139 -15.50 -7.25 3.55
C PHE A 139 -14.09 -6.75 3.90
N VAL A 140 -13.76 -5.50 3.56
CA VAL A 140 -12.45 -4.92 3.93
C VAL A 140 -12.27 -4.84 5.44
N VAL A 141 -13.30 -4.45 6.19
CA VAL A 141 -13.25 -4.42 7.66
C VAL A 141 -12.98 -5.82 8.23
N LEU A 142 -13.65 -6.85 7.70
CA LEU A 142 -13.42 -8.23 8.12
C LEU A 142 -11.98 -8.69 7.81
N VAL A 143 -11.45 -8.39 6.62
CA VAL A 143 -10.09 -8.78 6.22
C VAL A 143 -9.04 -8.07 7.07
N VAL A 144 -9.18 -6.76 7.29
CA VAL A 144 -8.27 -5.99 8.13
C VAL A 144 -8.26 -6.55 9.55
N TYR A 145 -9.46 -6.76 10.14
CA TYR A 145 -9.58 -7.35 11.47
C TYR A 145 -8.91 -8.74 11.54
N ALA A 146 -9.18 -9.62 10.58
CA ALA A 146 -8.62 -10.98 10.57
C ALA A 146 -7.09 -11.00 10.44
N LEU A 147 -6.49 -10.09 9.66
CA LEU A 147 -5.04 -10.04 9.45
C LEU A 147 -4.28 -9.34 10.58
N ASP A 148 -4.95 -8.50 11.36
CA ASP A 148 -4.37 -7.79 12.51
C ASP A 148 -4.40 -8.61 13.81
N LEU A 149 -5.16 -9.71 13.84
CA LEU A 149 -5.20 -10.60 15.01
C LEU A 149 -3.85 -11.29 15.26
N PRO A 150 -3.51 -11.58 16.54
CA PRO A 150 -2.30 -12.33 16.87
C PRO A 150 -2.39 -13.76 16.33
N TYR A 151 -1.32 -14.25 15.71
CA TYR A 151 -1.25 -15.62 15.20
C TYR A 151 -1.14 -16.68 16.30
N SER A 152 -0.71 -16.27 17.51
CA SER A 152 -0.57 -17.14 18.68
C SER A 152 -0.94 -16.38 19.95
N PRO A 153 -1.57 -17.04 20.95
CA PRO A 153 -1.83 -16.42 22.26
C PRO A 153 -0.56 -15.91 22.97
N LEU A 154 0.62 -16.45 22.64
CA LEU A 154 1.89 -16.02 23.22
C LEU A 154 2.38 -14.67 22.68
N GLY A 155 1.84 -14.20 21.55
CA GLY A 155 2.12 -12.88 21.00
C GLY A 155 1.33 -11.75 21.67
N LEU A 156 0.50 -12.08 22.67
CA LEU A 156 -0.32 -11.10 23.39
C LEU A 156 0.45 -10.54 24.60
N PRO A 157 0.64 -9.21 24.70
CA PRO A 157 1.44 -8.61 25.78
C PRO A 157 0.81 -8.76 27.17
N TRP A 158 -0.47 -9.14 27.24
CA TRP A 158 -1.19 -9.43 28.48
C TRP A 158 -1.19 -10.93 28.85
N ASN A 159 -0.46 -11.78 28.13
CA ASN A 159 -0.30 -13.19 28.47
C ASN A 159 0.97 -13.40 29.32
N ASN A 160 0.90 -14.26 30.33
CA ASN A 160 2.00 -14.55 31.26
C ASN A 160 3.23 -15.20 30.57
N GLY A 161 3.03 -15.80 29.40
CA GLY A 161 4.10 -16.38 28.56
C GLY A 161 4.46 -15.52 27.35
N PHE A 162 4.35 -14.19 27.45
CA PHE A 162 4.58 -13.27 26.34
C PHE A 162 5.97 -13.42 25.71
N ASP A 163 5.98 -13.62 24.39
CA ASP A 163 7.19 -13.60 23.57
C ASP A 163 7.06 -12.50 22.52
N ALA A 164 7.93 -11.48 22.63
CA ALA A 164 7.97 -10.35 21.71
C ALA A 164 8.27 -10.77 20.26
N SER A 165 8.91 -11.93 20.05
CA SER A 165 9.18 -12.45 18.71
C SER A 165 7.92 -12.96 17.99
N LEU A 166 6.82 -13.18 18.72
CA LEU A 166 5.55 -13.70 18.21
C LEU A 166 4.49 -12.60 17.99
N VAL A 167 4.84 -11.34 18.23
CA VAL A 167 3.92 -10.22 18.05
C VAL A 167 3.60 -10.02 16.57
N ASN A 168 2.30 -10.01 16.25
CA ASN A 168 1.85 -9.59 14.93
C ASN A 168 2.01 -8.07 14.81
N TYR A 169 2.90 -7.63 13.92
CA TYR A 169 3.15 -6.22 13.66
C TYR A 169 2.42 -5.69 12.40
N THR A 170 1.53 -6.47 11.80
CA THR A 170 0.62 -6.01 10.73
C THR A 170 -0.17 -4.74 11.08
N PRO A 171 -0.66 -4.54 12.33
CA PRO A 171 -1.38 -3.31 12.69
C PRO A 171 -0.57 -2.01 12.48
N LEU A 172 0.76 -2.08 12.39
CA LEU A 172 1.60 -0.92 12.05
C LEU A 172 1.23 -0.33 10.68
N ALA A 173 0.70 -1.15 9.77
CA ALA A 173 0.22 -0.72 8.46
C ALA A 173 -0.92 0.32 8.55
N ILE A 174 -1.68 0.32 9.65
CA ILE A 174 -2.78 1.26 9.89
C ILE A 174 -2.27 2.58 10.46
N LEU A 175 -1.23 2.52 11.30
CA LEU A 175 -0.69 3.69 11.99
C LEU A 175 -0.17 4.75 11.02
N LEU A 176 0.53 4.33 9.96
CA LEU A 176 1.12 5.27 9.01
C LEU A 176 0.05 6.09 8.26
N PRO A 177 -0.99 5.49 7.62
CA PRO A 177 -2.12 6.23 7.07
C PRO A 177 -2.84 7.13 8.10
N LEU A 178 -3.00 6.69 9.35
CA LEU A 178 -3.63 7.50 10.40
C LEU A 178 -2.80 8.75 10.71
N ILE A 179 -1.48 8.63 10.86
CA ILE A 179 -0.58 9.76 11.10
C ILE A 179 -0.68 10.76 9.94
N PHE A 180 -0.63 10.28 8.69
CA PHE A 180 -0.81 11.13 7.51
C PHE A 180 -2.20 11.76 7.45
N GLY A 181 -3.24 11.02 7.84
CA GLY A 181 -4.62 11.51 7.90
C GLY A 181 -4.80 12.61 8.94
N VAL A 182 -4.24 12.46 10.14
CA VAL A 182 -4.23 13.50 11.17
C VAL A 182 -3.46 14.74 10.69
N TRP A 183 -2.26 14.55 10.12
CA TRP A 183 -1.50 15.65 9.54
C TRP A 183 -2.28 16.40 8.44
N TYR A 184 -3.00 15.65 7.60
CA TYR A 184 -3.86 16.21 6.57
C TYR A 184 -5.01 17.04 7.17
N LEU A 185 -5.71 16.50 8.17
CA LEU A 185 -6.84 17.17 8.82
C LEU A 185 -6.44 18.42 9.61
N VAL A 186 -5.24 18.42 10.20
CA VAL A 186 -4.73 19.54 11.02
C VAL A 186 -4.08 20.62 10.17
N SER A 187 -3.25 20.26 9.18
CA SER A 187 -2.44 21.23 8.43
C SER A 187 -2.69 21.21 6.93
N ALA A 188 -2.67 20.03 6.30
CA ALA A 188 -2.57 19.99 4.83
C ALA A 188 -3.87 20.40 4.11
N LYS A 189 -5.06 20.14 4.69
CA LYS A 189 -6.34 20.49 4.07
C LYS A 189 -6.49 21.98 3.74
N ASN A 190 -5.82 22.85 4.50
CA ASN A 190 -5.86 24.30 4.33
C ASN A 190 -4.75 24.82 3.37
N LYS A 191 -3.74 24.00 3.11
CA LYS A 191 -2.54 24.37 2.31
C LYS A 191 -2.51 23.70 0.95
N TYR A 192 -3.27 22.62 0.77
CA TYR A 192 -3.32 21.83 -0.45
C TYR A 192 -4.16 22.55 -1.51
N GLN A 193 -3.52 22.93 -2.62
CA GLN A 193 -4.14 23.68 -3.71
C GLN A 193 -4.64 22.81 -4.87
N GLY A 194 -4.64 21.49 -4.69
CA GLY A 194 -5.05 20.54 -5.73
C GLY A 194 -3.90 20.10 -6.64
N PRO A 195 -4.20 19.24 -7.64
CA PRO A 195 -3.20 18.72 -8.57
C PRO A 195 -2.58 19.84 -9.40
N VAL A 196 -1.25 19.91 -9.45
CA VAL A 196 -0.55 20.91 -10.26
C VAL A 196 -0.55 20.43 -11.71
N ARG A 197 -1.34 21.08 -12.57
CA ARG A 197 -1.35 20.82 -14.03
C ARG A 197 0.02 21.17 -14.61
N THR A 198 0.61 20.24 -15.36
CA THR A 198 1.96 20.37 -15.94
C THR A 198 1.92 20.64 -17.45
N LEU A 199 0.74 20.51 -18.08
CA LEU A 199 0.47 20.84 -19.47
C LEU A 199 -0.54 21.99 -19.48
N GLU A 200 -0.33 22.99 -20.34
CA GLU A 200 -1.33 24.03 -20.62
C GLU A 200 -2.47 23.42 -21.43
N GLU A 201 -3.69 23.95 -21.23
CA GLU A 201 -4.95 23.37 -21.74
C GLU A 201 -4.95 23.22 -23.28
N ASP A 202 -4.17 24.04 -23.97
CA ASP A 202 -4.06 24.08 -25.43
C ASP A 202 -3.32 22.88 -26.05
N GLU A 203 -2.42 22.20 -25.33
CA GLU A 203 -1.71 21.01 -25.88
C GLU A 203 -2.58 19.75 -25.87
N VAL A 204 -3.61 19.67 -25.01
CA VAL A 204 -4.46 18.47 -24.89
C VAL A 204 -5.62 18.50 -25.87
N THR A 205 -6.09 19.69 -26.27
CA THR A 205 -7.16 19.86 -27.27
C THR A 205 -6.65 19.98 -28.70
N ALA A 206 -5.34 20.17 -28.93
CA ALA A 206 -4.78 20.21 -30.27
C ALA A 206 -4.74 18.84 -30.96
N ASP A 207 -4.80 17.74 -30.18
CA ASP A 207 -4.76 16.35 -30.66
C ASP A 207 -6.14 15.65 -30.64
N VAL A 208 -7.25 16.40 -30.59
CA VAL A 208 -8.63 15.86 -30.69
C VAL A 208 -9.36 16.39 -31.91
#